data_AF-A0A534IYZ5-F1
#
_entry.id   AF-A0A534IYZ5-F1
#
_cell.length_a   1.000
_cell.length_b   1.000
_cell.length_c   1.000
_cell.angle_alpha   90.00
_cell.angle_beta   90.00
_cell.angle_gamma   90.00
#
_symmetry.space_group_name_H-M   'P 1'
#
loop_
_entity.id
_entity.type
_entity.pdbx_description
1 polymer ?
#
loop_
_entity_poly.entity_id
_entity_poly.type
_entity_poly.pdbx_seq_one_letter_code
_entity_poly.pdbx_strand_id
1 'polypeptide(L)'
;MKRPAATDARLASLEGEIERLTNGVRSLEARLAVERDRTRRLEKEAASQGRREKVVLAALRLSPKAKAGTKGRLGDLEETIVGLQEYLLRTSDRIDKILTALKEHREFLGELDKRVVQTGTRERIRLELDVMKNTLSILALAGVEVDDALPREIEKVRTASLKEEADLAELRRTKDALDKRFNEELKRFNLDEIWSKKREIPGYR
;
A
#
# COMPACT_ATOMS: atom_id res chain seq x y z
N MET A 1 85.65 -20.70 45.98
CA MET A 1 84.80 -19.91 45.06
C MET A 1 84.37 -20.80 43.89
N LYS A 2 83.10 -21.23 43.84
CA LYS A 2 82.50 -22.00 42.72
C LYS A 2 81.11 -21.42 42.42
N ARG A 3 81.04 -20.33 41.64
CA ARG A 3 79.81 -19.78 41.04
C ARG A 3 80.01 -19.08 39.67
N PRO A 4 80.66 -19.69 38.66
CA PRO A 4 80.53 -19.20 37.27
C PRO A 4 79.63 -20.09 36.39
N ALA A 5 79.76 -21.43 36.46
CA ALA A 5 79.09 -22.31 35.48
C ALA A 5 77.55 -22.28 35.48
N ALA A 6 76.91 -22.08 36.63
CA ALA A 6 75.45 -22.03 36.73
C ALA A 6 74.85 -20.68 36.30
N THR A 7 75.62 -19.59 36.44
CA THR A 7 75.24 -18.27 35.92
C THR A 7 75.42 -18.22 34.40
N ASP A 8 76.48 -18.84 33.88
CA ASP A 8 76.77 -18.87 32.45
C ASP A 8 75.72 -19.69 31.67
N ALA A 9 75.28 -20.83 32.22
CA ALA A 9 74.21 -21.64 31.62
C ALA A 9 72.85 -20.91 31.60
N ARG A 10 72.56 -20.10 32.63
CA ARG A 10 71.33 -19.31 32.70
C ARG A 10 71.37 -18.11 31.76
N LEU A 11 72.54 -17.49 31.59
CA LEU A 11 72.77 -16.43 30.60
C LEU A 11 72.58 -16.95 29.18
N ALA A 12 73.18 -18.10 28.83
CA ALA A 12 73.00 -18.72 27.52
C ALA A 12 71.53 -19.07 27.21
N SER A 13 70.78 -19.53 28.22
CA SER A 13 69.33 -19.81 28.07
C SER A 13 68.53 -18.52 27.82
N LEU A 14 68.85 -17.43 28.53
CA LEU A 14 68.19 -16.14 28.35
C LEU A 14 68.55 -15.51 27.00
N GLU A 15 69.80 -15.64 26.55
CA GLU A 15 70.24 -15.19 25.23
C GLU A 15 69.48 -15.92 24.11
N GLY A 16 69.31 -17.24 24.22
CA GLY A 16 68.51 -18.01 23.27
C GLY A 16 67.02 -17.65 23.28
N GLU A 17 66.46 -17.29 24.43
CA GLU A 17 65.08 -16.83 24.54
C GLU A 17 64.89 -15.42 23.96
N ILE A 18 65.84 -14.50 24.22
CA ILE A 18 65.88 -13.17 23.62
C ILE A 18 65.99 -13.27 22.10
N GLU A 19 66.81 -14.16 21.57
CA GLU A 19 66.95 -14.35 20.13
C GLU A 19 65.66 -14.88 19.50
N ARG A 20 64.99 -15.85 20.14
CA ARG A 20 63.68 -16.36 19.70
C ARG A 20 62.60 -15.28 19.72
N LEU A 21 62.52 -14.49 20.79
CA LEU A 21 61.57 -13.38 20.89
C LEU A 21 61.87 -12.30 19.84
N THR A 22 63.13 -11.97 19.61
CA THR A 22 63.55 -11.00 18.58
C THR A 22 63.13 -11.47 17.18
N ASN A 23 63.35 -12.74 16.87
CA ASN A 23 62.91 -13.32 15.59
C ASN A 23 61.38 -13.39 15.48
N GLY A 24 60.68 -13.67 16.58
CA GLY A 24 59.22 -13.62 16.65
C GLY A 24 58.65 -12.21 16.39
N VAL A 25 59.23 -11.18 17.02
CA VAL A 25 58.85 -9.78 16.82
C VAL A 25 59.07 -9.37 15.37
N ARG A 26 60.23 -9.67 14.78
CA ARG A 26 60.52 -9.36 13.37
C ARG A 26 59.53 -10.03 12.41
N SER A 27 59.13 -11.27 12.68
CA SER A 27 58.12 -11.99 11.89
C SER A 27 56.74 -11.35 11.99
N LEU A 28 56.34 -10.92 13.19
CA LEU A 28 55.08 -10.21 13.41
C LEU A 28 55.08 -8.83 12.75
N GLU A 29 56.19 -8.10 12.81
CA GLU A 29 56.35 -6.80 12.13
C GLU A 29 56.23 -6.94 10.60
N ALA A 30 56.86 -7.97 10.03
CA ALA A 30 56.73 -8.26 8.60
C ALA A 30 55.28 -8.58 8.19
N ARG A 31 54.57 -9.40 8.98
CA ARG A 31 53.14 -9.70 8.74
C ARG A 31 52.26 -8.46 8.88
N LEU A 32 52.54 -7.62 9.87
CA LEU A 32 51.81 -6.38 10.09
C LEU A 32 52.01 -5.40 8.93
N ALA A 33 53.22 -5.33 8.35
CA ALA A 33 53.48 -4.52 7.17
C ALA A 33 52.66 -5.01 5.96
N VAL A 34 52.60 -6.32 5.73
CA VAL A 34 51.80 -6.92 4.65
C VAL A 34 50.31 -6.62 4.82
N GLU A 35 49.77 -6.79 6.03
CA GLU A 35 48.35 -6.48 6.31
C GLU A 35 48.05 -4.99 6.18
N ARG A 36 48.96 -4.09 6.58
CA ARG A 36 48.83 -2.64 6.36
C ARG A 36 48.81 -2.28 4.88
N ASP A 37 49.61 -2.95 4.06
CA ASP A 37 49.58 -2.73 2.61
C ASP A 37 48.29 -3.29 1.99
N ARG A 38 47.80 -4.42 2.50
CA ARG A 38 46.52 -5.00 2.08
C ARG A 38 45.34 -4.08 2.42
N THR A 39 45.29 -3.53 3.63
CA THR A 39 44.23 -2.59 4.03
C THR A 39 44.28 -1.33 3.17
N ARG A 40 45.46 -0.76 2.93
CA ARG A 40 45.62 0.40 2.02
C ARG A 40 45.16 0.12 0.60
N ARG A 41 45.41 -1.09 0.08
CA ARG A 41 44.90 -1.50 -1.25
C ARG A 41 43.38 -1.59 -1.25
N LEU A 42 42.79 -2.24 -0.26
CA LEU A 42 41.33 -2.36 -0.12
C LEU A 42 40.66 -0.98 0.06
N GLU A 43 41.27 -0.06 0.80
CA GLU A 43 40.79 1.32 0.93
C GLU A 43 40.79 2.05 -0.42
N LYS A 44 41.85 1.90 -1.22
CA LYS A 44 41.92 2.48 -2.57
C LYS A 44 40.88 1.87 -3.50
N GLU A 45 40.69 0.56 -3.45
CA GLU A 45 39.67 -0.15 -4.22
C GLU A 45 38.26 0.28 -3.84
N ALA A 46 37.94 0.34 -2.54
CA ALA A 46 36.65 0.81 -2.03
C ALA A 46 36.38 2.28 -2.42
N ALA A 47 37.38 3.15 -2.32
CA ALA A 47 37.27 4.54 -2.77
C ALA A 47 37.02 4.63 -4.29
N SER A 48 37.66 3.76 -5.09
CA SER A 48 37.45 3.71 -6.53
C SER A 48 36.04 3.21 -6.90
N GLN A 49 35.54 2.18 -6.18
CA GLN A 49 34.18 1.69 -6.34
C GLN A 49 33.15 2.75 -5.97
N GLY A 50 33.31 3.44 -4.84
CA GLY A 50 32.42 4.51 -4.43
C GLY A 50 32.38 5.68 -5.43
N ARG A 51 33.50 5.98 -6.11
CA ARG A 51 33.51 6.96 -7.21
C ARG A 51 32.73 6.46 -8.43
N ARG A 52 32.93 5.20 -8.85
CA ARG A 52 32.19 4.59 -9.97
C ARG A 52 30.69 4.52 -9.69
N GLU A 53 30.32 4.12 -8.48
CA GLU A 53 28.92 4.05 -8.05
C GLU A 53 28.25 5.43 -8.09
N LYS A 54 28.92 6.49 -7.61
CA LYS A 54 28.41 7.86 -7.73
C LYS A 54 28.17 8.28 -9.17
N VAL A 55 29.08 7.94 -10.10
CA VAL A 55 28.92 8.25 -11.53
C VAL A 55 27.73 7.51 -12.13
N VAL A 56 27.56 6.23 -11.80
CA VAL A 56 26.42 5.42 -12.27
C VAL A 56 25.09 5.94 -11.71
N LEU A 57 25.03 6.25 -10.41
CA LEU A 57 23.84 6.80 -9.78
C LEU A 57 23.47 8.18 -10.35
N ALA A 58 24.47 9.04 -10.60
CA ALA A 58 24.25 10.33 -11.26
C ALA A 58 23.72 10.17 -12.70
N ALA A 59 24.26 9.22 -13.48
CA ALA A 59 23.79 8.92 -14.83
C ALA A 59 22.33 8.41 -14.84
N LEU A 60 21.94 7.64 -13.82
CA LEU A 60 20.59 7.11 -13.65
C LEU A 60 19.64 8.08 -12.92
N ARG A 61 20.10 9.28 -12.52
CA ARG A 61 19.37 10.25 -11.67
C ARG A 61 18.84 9.64 -10.37
N LEU A 62 19.54 8.65 -9.83
CA LEU A 62 19.20 8.00 -8.57
C LEU A 62 19.97 8.66 -7.42
N SER A 63 19.28 8.93 -6.32
CA SER A 63 19.91 9.44 -5.09
C SER A 63 20.92 8.42 -4.53
N PRO A 64 21.99 8.88 -3.84
CA PRO A 64 22.92 7.97 -3.15
C PRO A 64 22.15 7.04 -2.21
N LYS A 65 22.30 5.73 -2.37
CA LYS A 65 21.69 4.77 -1.43
C LYS A 65 22.21 5.06 -0.02
N ALA A 66 21.31 5.23 0.94
CA ALA A 66 21.65 5.35 2.35
C ALA A 66 22.53 4.16 2.76
N LYS A 67 23.59 4.42 3.55
CA LYS A 67 24.55 3.40 4.00
C LYS A 67 23.81 2.16 4.47
N ALA A 68 24.07 1.02 3.82
CA ALA A 68 23.48 -0.26 4.19
C ALA A 68 23.96 -0.67 5.58
N GLY A 69 23.10 -0.45 6.58
CA GLY A 69 23.19 -1.00 7.92
C GLY A 69 21.80 -1.51 8.32
N THR A 70 21.74 -2.37 9.34
CA THR A 70 20.49 -2.94 9.90
C THR A 70 19.43 -1.88 10.23
N LYS A 71 19.84 -0.66 10.57
CA LYS A 71 18.95 0.50 10.78
C LYS A 71 18.22 0.98 9.53
N GLY A 72 18.79 0.84 8.33
CA GLY A 72 18.13 1.24 7.08
C GLY A 72 16.96 0.31 6.74
N ARG A 73 17.19 -1.01 6.84
CA ARG A 73 16.14 -2.01 6.62
C ARG A 73 15.00 -1.94 7.65
N LEU A 74 15.32 -1.59 8.89
CA LEU A 74 14.32 -1.41 9.95
C LEU A 74 13.48 -0.13 9.72
N GLY A 75 14.12 0.96 9.28
CA GLY A 75 13.41 2.18 8.87
C GLY A 75 12.50 1.96 7.66
N ASP A 76 12.97 1.24 6.63
CA ASP A 76 12.16 0.88 5.46
C ASP A 76 10.93 0.02 5.87
N LEU A 77 11.12 -0.89 6.83
CA LEU A 77 10.04 -1.71 7.40
C LEU A 77 9.06 -0.88 8.23
N GLU A 78 9.55 0.03 9.07
CA GLU A 78 8.72 0.96 9.85
C GLU A 78 7.88 1.85 8.92
N GLU A 79 8.47 2.41 7.88
CA GLU A 79 7.76 3.23 6.88
C GLU A 79 6.70 2.41 6.13
N THR A 80 7.02 1.16 5.79
CA THR A 80 6.06 0.24 5.15
C THR A 80 4.90 -0.10 6.09
N ILE A 81 5.18 -0.36 7.38
CA ILE A 81 4.15 -0.66 8.39
C ILE A 81 3.23 0.54 8.59
N VAL A 82 3.79 1.75 8.69
CA VAL A 82 3.00 2.99 8.81
C VAL A 82 2.12 3.18 7.57
N GLY A 83 2.67 2.98 6.36
CA GLY A 83 1.90 3.06 5.12
C GLY A 83 0.75 2.04 5.07
N LEU A 84 0.98 0.80 5.55
CA LEU A 84 -0.06 -0.23 5.65
C LEU A 84 -1.12 0.13 6.70
N GLN A 85 -0.74 0.70 7.84
CA GLN A 85 -1.69 1.15 8.86
C GLN A 85 -2.58 2.28 8.34
N GLU A 86 -2.01 3.27 7.65
CA GLU A 86 -2.78 4.34 7.02
C GLU A 86 -3.73 3.80 5.94
N TYR A 87 -3.26 2.86 5.12
CA TYR A 87 -4.10 2.21 4.12
C TYR A 87 -5.27 1.44 4.76
N LEU A 88 -5.03 0.70 5.83
CA LEU A 88 -6.06 -0.03 6.57
C LEU A 88 -7.08 0.91 7.21
N LEU A 89 -6.63 2.02 7.82
CA LEU A 89 -7.51 3.06 8.38
C LEU A 89 -8.41 3.67 7.30
N ARG A 90 -7.84 4.10 6.17
CA ARG A 90 -8.62 4.65 5.05
C ARG A 90 -9.61 3.63 4.48
N THR A 91 -9.22 2.36 4.46
CA THR A 91 -10.09 1.27 4.00
C THR A 91 -11.23 1.03 4.99
N SER A 92 -10.97 1.09 6.29
CA SER A 92 -11.99 1.00 7.34
C SER A 92 -13.02 2.11 7.23
N ASP A 93 -12.57 3.37 7.13
CA ASP A 93 -13.48 4.53 6.98
C ASP A 93 -14.34 4.41 5.72
N ARG A 94 -13.76 3.86 4.64
CA ARG A 94 -14.48 3.60 3.39
C ARG A 94 -15.52 2.49 3.55
N ILE A 95 -15.18 1.41 4.25
CA ILE A 95 -16.11 0.32 4.58
C ILE A 95 -17.28 0.87 5.40
N ASP A 96 -17.02 1.70 6.41
CA ASP A 96 -18.07 2.28 7.27
C ASP A 96 -19.03 3.16 6.46
N LYS A 97 -18.52 3.96 5.52
CA LYS A 97 -19.36 4.74 4.60
C LYS A 97 -20.22 3.86 3.70
N ILE A 98 -19.65 2.78 3.16
CA ILE A 98 -20.39 1.82 2.33
C ILE A 98 -21.49 1.13 3.15
N LEU A 99 -21.18 0.68 4.36
CA LEU A 99 -22.14 0.04 5.26
C LEU A 99 -23.29 0.98 5.65
N THR A 100 -22.97 2.26 5.91
CA THR A 100 -23.97 3.28 6.19
C THR A 100 -24.90 3.49 5.00
N ALA A 101 -24.33 3.67 3.79
CA ALA A 101 -25.11 3.84 2.57
C ALA A 101 -25.98 2.60 2.25
N LEU A 102 -25.47 1.38 2.50
CA LEU A 102 -26.25 0.15 2.35
C LEU A 102 -27.39 0.05 3.35
N LYS A 103 -27.19 0.50 4.60
CA LYS A 103 -28.23 0.54 5.63
C LYS A 103 -29.34 1.51 5.22
N GLU A 104 -28.99 2.73 4.82
CA GLU A 104 -29.94 3.74 4.33
C GLU A 104 -30.72 3.23 3.10
N HIS A 105 -30.04 2.57 2.16
CA HIS A 105 -30.69 1.97 0.99
C HIS A 105 -31.66 0.85 1.39
N ARG A 106 -31.28 -0.01 2.34
CA ARG A 106 -32.17 -1.07 2.84
C ARG A 106 -33.39 -0.53 3.57
N GLU A 107 -33.22 0.49 4.39
CA GLU A 107 -34.32 1.17 5.08
C GLU A 107 -35.26 1.82 4.06
N PHE A 108 -34.69 2.50 3.05
CA PHE A 108 -35.44 3.06 1.94
C PHE A 108 -36.23 2.01 1.15
N LEU A 109 -35.64 0.87 0.81
CA LEU A 109 -36.33 -0.25 0.16
C LEU A 109 -37.46 -0.81 1.03
N GLY A 110 -37.26 -0.92 2.35
CA GLY A 110 -38.28 -1.36 3.29
C GLY A 110 -39.46 -0.39 3.42
N GLU A 111 -39.23 0.91 3.24
CA GLU A 111 -40.30 1.91 3.14
C GLU A 111 -41.00 1.88 1.78
N LEU A 112 -40.24 1.65 0.70
CA LEU A 112 -40.74 1.48 -0.67
C LEU A 112 -41.72 0.31 -0.76
N ASP A 113 -41.33 -0.85 -0.24
CA ASP A 113 -42.16 -2.07 -0.27
C ASP A 113 -43.53 -1.84 0.42
N LYS A 114 -43.55 -1.04 1.50
CA LYS A 114 -44.79 -0.66 2.19
C LYS A 114 -45.65 0.34 1.40
N ARG A 115 -45.04 1.24 0.61
CA ARG A 115 -45.72 2.36 -0.07
C ARG A 115 -46.08 2.09 -1.53
N VAL A 116 -45.36 1.22 -2.24
CA VAL A 116 -45.53 0.97 -3.68
C VAL A 116 -46.93 0.47 -4.03
N VAL A 117 -47.57 -0.28 -3.13
CA VAL A 117 -48.92 -0.82 -3.35
C VAL A 117 -50.00 0.27 -3.22
N GLN A 118 -49.70 1.39 -2.55
CA GLN A 118 -50.67 2.42 -2.19
C GLN A 118 -50.41 3.78 -2.87
N THR A 119 -49.34 3.93 -3.64
CA THR A 119 -48.90 5.22 -4.18
C THR A 119 -49.27 5.42 -5.65
N GLY A 120 -49.59 6.68 -6.00
CA GLY A 120 -49.84 7.09 -7.39
C GLY A 120 -48.58 7.03 -8.26
N THR A 121 -48.77 6.97 -9.58
CA THR A 121 -47.68 6.80 -10.58
C THR A 121 -46.49 7.76 -10.37
N ARG A 122 -46.74 9.03 -10.01
CA ARG A 122 -45.71 10.05 -9.84
C ARG A 122 -44.77 9.74 -8.66
N GLU A 123 -45.35 9.34 -7.53
CA GLU A 123 -44.59 8.97 -6.34
C GLU A 123 -43.83 7.67 -6.58
N ARG A 124 -44.40 6.72 -7.34
CA ARG A 124 -43.70 5.51 -7.75
C ARG A 124 -42.46 5.81 -8.62
N ILE A 125 -42.59 6.68 -9.62
CA ILE A 125 -41.46 7.12 -10.46
C ILE A 125 -40.37 7.76 -9.60
N ARG A 126 -40.76 8.61 -8.65
CA ARG A 126 -39.82 9.26 -7.73
C ARG A 126 -39.06 8.24 -6.89
N LEU A 127 -39.77 7.28 -6.30
CA LEU A 127 -39.15 6.24 -5.48
C LEU A 127 -38.19 5.38 -6.30
N GLU A 128 -38.54 5.02 -7.54
CA GLU A 128 -37.66 4.29 -8.46
C GLU A 128 -36.38 5.08 -8.79
N LEU A 129 -36.48 6.40 -9.05
CA LEU A 129 -35.33 7.27 -9.28
C LEU A 129 -34.43 7.40 -8.04
N ASP A 130 -35.01 7.46 -6.84
CA ASP A 130 -34.27 7.46 -5.58
C ASP A 130 -33.49 6.14 -5.38
N VAL A 131 -34.08 4.98 -5.73
CA VAL A 131 -33.35 3.69 -5.71
C VAL A 131 -32.15 3.76 -6.64
N MET A 132 -32.36 4.19 -7.90
CA MET A 132 -31.31 4.25 -8.90
C MET A 132 -30.14 5.13 -8.44
N LYS A 133 -30.44 6.34 -7.93
CA LYS A 133 -29.42 7.26 -7.42
C LYS A 133 -28.65 6.69 -6.23
N ASN A 134 -29.33 6.06 -5.29
CA ASN A 134 -28.67 5.46 -4.13
C ASN A 134 -27.80 4.27 -4.54
N THR A 135 -28.24 3.46 -5.50
CA THR A 135 -27.44 2.35 -6.05
C THR A 135 -26.17 2.85 -6.73
N LEU A 136 -26.24 3.90 -7.57
CA LEU A 136 -25.05 4.48 -8.21
C LEU A 136 -24.10 5.10 -7.17
N SER A 137 -24.65 5.77 -6.15
CA SER A 137 -23.86 6.34 -5.05
C SER A 137 -23.10 5.26 -4.29
N ILE A 138 -23.72 4.11 -4.01
CA ILE A 138 -23.06 2.97 -3.35
C ILE A 138 -21.95 2.39 -4.24
N LEU A 139 -22.20 2.23 -5.54
CA LEU A 139 -21.19 1.75 -6.48
C LEU A 139 -19.99 2.70 -6.55
N ALA A 140 -20.22 4.01 -6.61
CA ALA A 140 -19.17 5.02 -6.59
C ALA A 140 -18.37 5.01 -5.27
N LEU A 141 -19.03 4.84 -4.11
CA LEU A 141 -18.36 4.68 -2.81
C LEU A 141 -17.53 3.38 -2.72
N ALA A 142 -18.01 2.32 -3.35
CA ALA A 142 -17.26 1.09 -3.58
C ALA A 142 -16.11 1.25 -4.59
N GLY A 143 -15.88 2.47 -5.11
CA GLY A 143 -14.79 2.85 -6.02
C GLY A 143 -14.93 2.26 -7.41
N VAL A 144 -16.17 1.95 -7.79
CA VAL A 144 -16.53 1.62 -9.17
C VAL A 144 -16.66 2.94 -9.91
N GLU A 145 -16.01 3.08 -11.07
CA GLU A 145 -16.21 4.22 -11.95
C GLU A 145 -17.59 4.09 -12.60
N VAL A 146 -18.46 5.08 -12.35
CA VAL A 146 -19.83 5.16 -12.86
C VAL A 146 -19.93 6.42 -13.72
N ASP A 147 -20.74 6.41 -14.78
CA ASP A 147 -21.03 7.63 -15.56
C ASP A 147 -21.52 8.78 -14.66
N ASP A 148 -20.69 9.82 -14.49
CA ASP A 148 -20.96 11.02 -13.69
C ASP A 148 -22.20 11.80 -14.15
N ALA A 149 -22.64 11.63 -15.40
CA ALA A 149 -23.84 12.27 -15.92
C ALA A 149 -25.11 11.62 -15.39
N LEU A 150 -25.10 10.30 -15.14
CA LEU A 150 -26.29 9.52 -14.79
C LEU A 150 -26.94 9.97 -13.48
N PRO A 151 -26.21 10.12 -12.35
CA PRO A 151 -26.78 10.60 -11.10
C PRO A 151 -27.35 12.03 -11.21
N ARG A 152 -26.75 12.87 -12.06
CA ARG A 152 -27.19 14.26 -12.28
C ARG A 152 -28.48 14.30 -13.09
N GLU A 153 -28.62 13.46 -14.11
CA GLU A 153 -29.84 13.35 -14.90
C GLU A 153 -30.99 12.75 -14.08
N ILE A 154 -30.71 11.73 -13.26
CA ILE A 154 -31.69 11.16 -12.32
C ILE A 154 -32.21 12.24 -11.36
N GLU A 155 -31.33 13.09 -10.80
CA GLU A 155 -31.76 14.18 -9.92
C GLU A 155 -32.61 15.24 -10.64
N LYS A 156 -32.33 15.51 -11.92
CA LYS A 156 -33.15 16.43 -12.73
C LYS A 156 -34.57 15.90 -12.95
N VAL A 157 -34.72 14.61 -13.28
CA VAL A 157 -36.06 14.01 -13.45
C VAL A 157 -36.78 13.90 -12.11
N ARG A 158 -36.06 13.57 -11.04
CA ARG A 158 -36.58 13.55 -9.67
C ARG A 158 -37.14 14.92 -9.26
N THR A 159 -36.38 15.99 -9.46
CA THR A 159 -36.83 17.36 -9.14
C THR A 159 -37.98 17.82 -10.02
N ALA A 160 -38.03 17.40 -11.29
CA ALA A 160 -39.20 17.64 -12.16
C ALA A 160 -40.45 16.90 -11.66
N SER A 161 -40.30 15.69 -11.13
CA SER A 161 -41.41 14.90 -10.57
C SER A 161 -42.05 15.51 -9.32
N LEU A 162 -41.37 16.46 -8.64
CA LEU A 162 -41.92 17.20 -7.50
C LEU A 162 -42.90 18.30 -7.90
N LYS A 163 -42.90 18.73 -9.17
CA LYS A 163 -43.80 19.79 -9.65
C LYS A 163 -45.17 19.18 -9.95
N GLU A 164 -46.22 19.70 -9.34
CA GLU A 164 -47.59 19.18 -9.50
C GLU A 164 -48.09 19.24 -10.96
N GLU A 165 -47.64 20.24 -11.73
CA GLU A 165 -47.98 20.48 -13.13
C GLU A 165 -47.13 19.68 -14.14
N ALA A 166 -46.17 18.87 -13.69
CA ALA A 166 -45.29 18.14 -14.60
C ALA A 166 -46.07 17.10 -15.44
N ASP A 167 -45.80 17.09 -16.75
CA ASP A 167 -46.39 16.12 -17.68
C ASP A 167 -45.97 14.69 -17.31
N LEU A 168 -46.94 13.90 -16.88
CA LEU A 168 -46.75 12.51 -16.49
C LEU A 168 -46.31 11.63 -17.66
N ALA A 169 -46.72 11.95 -18.90
CA ALA A 169 -46.30 11.20 -20.08
C ALA A 169 -44.83 11.46 -20.40
N GLU A 170 -44.38 12.71 -20.29
CA GLU A 170 -42.99 13.09 -20.46
C GLU A 170 -42.09 12.52 -19.36
N LEU A 171 -42.54 12.58 -18.09
CA LEU A 171 -41.84 11.96 -16.95
C LEU A 171 -41.67 10.45 -17.12
N ARG A 172 -42.68 9.75 -17.63
CA ARG A 172 -42.56 8.31 -17.92
C ARG A 172 -41.54 8.04 -19.01
N ARG A 173 -41.61 8.76 -20.14
CA ARG A 173 -40.67 8.57 -21.26
C ARG A 173 -39.22 8.84 -20.86
N THR A 174 -38.99 9.91 -20.09
CA THR A 174 -37.66 10.26 -19.59
C THR A 174 -37.15 9.25 -18.58
N LYS A 175 -38.03 8.73 -17.70
CA LYS A 175 -37.70 7.62 -16.79
C LYS A 175 -37.36 6.33 -17.54
N ASP A 176 -38.12 5.95 -18.55
CA ASP A 176 -37.85 4.74 -19.36
C ASP A 176 -36.50 4.83 -20.10
N ALA A 177 -36.12 6.03 -20.54
CA ALA A 177 -34.80 6.28 -21.13
C ALA A 177 -33.68 6.14 -20.09
N LEU A 178 -33.89 6.66 -18.87
CA LEU A 178 -32.96 6.49 -17.75
C LEU A 178 -32.84 5.04 -17.31
N ASP A 179 -33.93 4.27 -17.29
CA ASP A 179 -33.90 2.83 -16.97
C ASP A 179 -33.00 2.07 -17.94
N LYS A 180 -33.07 2.38 -19.24
CA LYS A 180 -32.22 1.74 -20.26
C LYS A 180 -30.75 2.03 -20.00
N ARG A 181 -30.39 3.31 -19.83
CA ARG A 181 -29.01 3.72 -19.55
C ARG A 181 -28.50 3.16 -18.23
N PHE A 182 -29.33 3.16 -17.18
CA PHE A 182 -28.99 2.58 -15.88
C PHE A 182 -28.76 1.08 -15.97
N ASN A 183 -29.60 0.34 -16.67
CA ASN A 183 -29.42 -1.09 -16.87
C ASN A 183 -28.19 -1.41 -17.75
N GLU A 184 -27.90 -0.58 -18.76
CA GLU A 184 -26.66 -0.69 -19.54
C GLU A 184 -25.43 -0.45 -18.66
N GLU A 185 -25.47 0.57 -17.81
CA GLU A 185 -24.41 0.87 -16.86
C GLU A 185 -24.22 -0.28 -15.86
N LEU A 186 -25.31 -0.81 -15.30
CA LEU A 186 -25.24 -1.98 -14.41
C LEU A 186 -24.70 -3.22 -15.10
N LYS A 187 -25.00 -3.46 -16.38
CA LYS A 187 -24.49 -4.59 -17.16
C LYS A 187 -23.00 -4.49 -17.47
N ARG A 188 -22.42 -3.28 -17.50
CA ARG A 188 -20.95 -3.12 -17.60
C ARG A 188 -20.25 -3.75 -16.39
N PHE A 189 -20.95 -3.84 -15.27
CA PHE A 189 -20.47 -4.51 -14.08
C PHE A 189 -20.97 -5.95 -14.09
N ASN A 190 -20.05 -6.91 -14.01
CA ASN A 190 -20.39 -8.33 -13.96
C ASN A 190 -20.92 -8.69 -12.56
N LEU A 191 -22.10 -8.15 -12.20
CA LEU A 191 -22.70 -8.27 -10.88
C LEU A 191 -22.90 -9.74 -10.49
N ASP A 192 -23.18 -10.61 -11.46
CA ASP A 192 -23.32 -12.06 -11.24
C ASP A 192 -22.02 -12.70 -10.75
N GLU A 193 -20.86 -12.28 -11.26
CA GLU A 193 -19.54 -12.76 -10.81
C GLU A 193 -19.17 -12.21 -9.43
N ILE A 194 -19.59 -10.97 -9.12
CA ILE A 194 -19.42 -10.38 -7.79
C ILE A 194 -20.31 -11.10 -6.77
N TRP A 195 -21.54 -11.44 -7.15
CA TRP A 195 -22.51 -12.14 -6.30
C TRP A 195 -22.20 -13.62 -6.14
N SER A 196 -21.58 -14.29 -7.12
CA SER A 196 -21.16 -15.69 -6.97
C SER A 196 -20.11 -15.86 -5.87
N LYS A 197 -19.22 -14.87 -5.69
CA LYS A 197 -18.24 -14.83 -4.59
C LYS A 197 -18.86 -14.63 -3.21
N LYS A 198 -20.12 -14.19 -3.11
CA LYS A 198 -20.85 -14.04 -1.84
C LYS A 198 -21.06 -15.38 -1.12
N ARG A 199 -21.15 -16.50 -1.86
CA ARG A 199 -21.26 -17.85 -1.27
C ARG A 199 -19.97 -18.30 -0.57
N GLU A 200 -18.85 -17.63 -0.82
CA GLU A 200 -17.55 -17.93 -0.23
C GLU A 200 -17.26 -17.10 1.03
N ILE A 201 -18.10 -16.10 1.34
CA ILE A 201 -17.96 -15.25 2.53
C ILE A 201 -18.54 -15.99 3.75
N PRO A 202 -17.74 -16.35 4.76
CA PRO A 202 -18.23 -17.03 5.96
C PRO A 202 -19.26 -16.17 6.69
N GLY A 203 -20.47 -16.70 6.91
CA GLY A 203 -21.54 -16.04 7.68
C GLY A 203 -22.77 -15.59 6.86
N TYR A 204 -22.74 -15.65 5.53
CA TYR A 204 -23.92 -15.47 4.69
C TYR A 204 -24.42 -16.84 4.20
N ARG A 205 -25.26 -17.51 5.00
CA ARG A 205 -26.16 -18.59 4.56
C ARG A 205 -27.59 -18.17 4.78
#